data_AF-A0A2N9MV41-F1
#
_entry.id   AF-A0A2N9MV41-F1
#
_cell.length_a   1.000
_cell.length_b   1.000
_cell.length_c   1.000
_cell.angle_alpha   90.00
_cell.angle_beta   90.00
_cell.angle_gamma   90.00
#
_symmetry.space_group_name_H-M   'P 1'
#
loop_
_entity.id
_entity.type
_entity.pdbx_description
1 polymer ?
#
loop_
_entity_poly.entity_id
_entity_poly.type
_entity_poly.pdbx_seq_one_letter_code
_entity_poly.pdbx_strand_id
1 'polypeptide(L)'
;MLYDSTKVLLRGMLSSLRSPDTQGWEDQIELGGECLYEMHQMARPLYKGYRTDILNGTAALVPVYERAARAIPHVKCMVRAIRRKDQITAVESGTAALAEL
;
A
#
# COMPACT_ATOMS: atom_id res chain seq x y z
N MET A 1 -2.15 -2.79 14.18
CA MET A 1 -1.95 -1.34 13.91
C MET A 1 -2.29 -1.08 12.45
N LEU A 2 -2.53 0.18 12.05
CA LEU A 2 -2.93 0.57 10.68
C LEU A 2 -2.02 -0.03 9.60
N TYR A 3 -0.71 -0.08 9.84
CA TYR A 3 0.25 -0.65 8.90
C TYR A 3 0.06 -2.15 8.65
N ASP A 4 -0.19 -2.94 9.70
CA ASP A 4 -0.42 -4.39 9.56
C ASP A 4 -1.77 -4.67 8.90
N SER A 5 -2.81 -3.86 9.20
CA SER A 5 -4.12 -3.99 8.53
C SER A 5 -4.02 -3.64 7.06
N THR A 6 -3.33 -2.56 6.68
CA THR A 6 -3.10 -2.20 5.27
C THR A 6 -2.34 -3.30 4.52
N LYS A 7 -1.35 -3.95 5.17
CA LYS A 7 -0.64 -5.10 4.57
C LYS A 7 -1.54 -6.29 4.34
N VAL A 8 -2.40 -6.62 5.31
CA VAL A 8 -3.35 -7.73 5.19
C VAL A 8 -4.37 -7.44 4.08
N LEU A 9 -4.92 -6.23 4.05
CA LEU A 9 -5.83 -5.75 3.01
C LEU A 9 -5.22 -5.90 1.61
N LEU A 10 -4.00 -5.37 1.41
CA LEU A 10 -3.30 -5.43 0.13
C LEU A 10 -3.00 -6.87 -0.32
N ARG A 11 -2.65 -7.77 0.62
CA ARG A 11 -2.48 -9.20 0.34
C ARG A 11 -3.79 -9.87 -0.07
N GLY A 12 -4.89 -9.52 0.61
CA GLY A 12 -6.23 -10.00 0.27
C GLY A 12 -6.64 -9.61 -1.15
N MET A 13 -6.45 -8.33 -1.50
CA MET A 13 -6.67 -7.83 -2.86
C MET A 13 -5.82 -8.59 -3.89
N LEU A 14 -4.52 -8.76 -3.63
CA LEU A 14 -3.63 -9.52 -4.52
C LEU A 14 -4.06 -10.98 -4.69
N SER A 15 -4.51 -11.62 -3.62
CA SER A 15 -5.03 -12.99 -3.69
C SER A 15 -6.28 -13.07 -4.56
N SER A 16 -7.19 -12.10 -4.43
CA SER A 16 -8.40 -12.01 -5.26
C SER A 16 -8.06 -11.74 -6.73
N LEU A 17 -7.19 -10.77 -6.99
CA LEU A 17 -6.76 -10.39 -8.34
C LEU A 17 -5.99 -11.50 -9.07
N ARG A 18 -5.40 -12.46 -8.37
CA ARG A 18 -4.73 -13.62 -8.98
C ARG A 18 -5.69 -14.74 -9.33
N SER A 19 -6.90 -14.73 -8.78
CA SER A 19 -7.92 -15.73 -9.11
C SER A 19 -8.43 -15.51 -10.54
N PRO A 20 -8.51 -16.54 -11.40
CA PRO A 20 -9.05 -16.42 -12.75
C PRO A 20 -10.53 -16.01 -12.76
N ASP A 21 -11.26 -16.27 -11.67
CA ASP A 21 -12.66 -15.88 -11.48
C ASP A 21 -12.77 -14.53 -10.77
N THR A 22 -12.00 -13.51 -11.18
CA THR A 22 -12.10 -12.18 -10.57
C THR A 22 -13.46 -11.54 -10.89
N GLN A 23 -14.50 -11.93 -10.17
CA GLN A 23 -15.77 -11.22 -10.02
C GLN A 23 -15.60 -10.26 -8.84
N GLY A 24 -16.11 -9.03 -8.96
CA GLY A 24 -15.94 -7.99 -7.92
C GLY A 24 -14.85 -6.94 -8.21
N TRP A 25 -14.61 -6.58 -9.47
CA TRP A 25 -13.71 -5.46 -9.83
C TRP A 25 -14.10 -4.15 -9.15
N GLU A 26 -15.39 -3.91 -8.90
CA GLU A 26 -15.89 -2.73 -8.19
C GLU A 26 -15.48 -2.75 -6.72
N ASP A 27 -15.66 -3.88 -6.03
CA ASP A 27 -15.20 -4.08 -4.66
C ASP A 27 -13.68 -3.85 -4.55
N GLN A 28 -12.90 -4.33 -5.53
CA GLN A 28 -11.45 -4.08 -5.58
C GLN A 28 -11.09 -2.60 -5.76
N ILE A 29 -11.94 -1.80 -6.42
CA ILE A 29 -11.74 -0.34 -6.52
C ILE A 29 -11.98 0.32 -5.16
N GLU A 30 -13.00 -0.11 -4.42
CA GLU A 30 -13.30 0.39 -3.08
C GLU A 30 -12.17 0.06 -2.09
N LEU A 31 -11.77 -1.21 -2.02
CA LEU A 31 -10.64 -1.67 -1.20
C LEU A 31 -9.34 -0.94 -1.55
N GLY A 32 -9.12 -0.66 -2.84
CA GLY A 32 -7.99 0.14 -3.29
C GLY A 32 -8.05 1.59 -2.84
N GLY A 33 -9.24 2.17 -2.75
CA GLY A 33 -9.48 3.50 -2.18
C GLY A 33 -9.19 3.55 -0.68
N GLU A 34 -9.65 2.54 0.06
CA GLU A 34 -9.37 2.38 1.49
C GLU A 34 -7.86 2.23 1.74
N CYS A 35 -7.19 1.36 0.98
CA CYS A 35 -5.74 1.18 1.06
C CYS A 35 -4.97 2.50 0.85
N LEU A 36 -5.37 3.29 -0.15
CA LEU A 36 -4.78 4.61 -0.39
C LEU A 36 -5.04 5.58 0.77
N TYR A 37 -6.24 5.57 1.34
CA TYR A 37 -6.58 6.42 2.47
C TYR A 37 -5.70 6.08 3.69
N GLU A 38 -5.59 4.81 4.05
CA GLU A 38 -4.74 4.36 5.17
C GLU A 38 -3.27 4.70 4.94
N MET A 39 -2.75 4.45 3.73
CA MET A 39 -1.38 4.83 3.37
C MET A 39 -1.15 6.33 3.46
N HIS A 40 -2.11 7.15 3.03
CA HIS A 40 -2.02 8.59 3.18
C HIS A 40 -2.03 9.01 4.65
N GLN A 41 -2.82 8.36 5.53
CA GLN A 41 -2.76 8.63 6.97
C GLN A 41 -1.39 8.28 7.57
N MET A 42 -0.79 7.16 7.16
CA MET A 42 0.54 6.73 7.62
C MET A 42 1.67 7.60 7.07
N ALA A 43 1.57 8.03 5.81
CA ALA A 43 2.61 8.82 5.12
C ALA A 43 2.68 10.27 5.61
N ARG A 44 1.71 10.73 6.43
CA ARG A 44 1.79 12.04 7.05
C ARG A 44 2.98 12.08 8.00
N PRO A 45 3.98 12.95 7.78
CA PRO A 45 5.02 13.15 8.76
C PRO A 45 4.34 13.65 10.03
N LEU A 46 4.46 12.91 11.13
CA LEU A 46 4.11 13.41 12.45
C LEU A 46 4.91 14.69 12.65
N TYR A 47 4.22 15.83 12.83
CA TYR A 47 4.85 17.10 13.12
C TYR A 47 5.71 16.94 14.38
N LYS A 48 7.03 16.72 14.21
CA LYS A 48 8.00 16.72 15.30
C LYS A 48 8.39 18.17 15.54
N GLY A 49 7.58 18.84 16.37
CA GLY A 49 8.01 20.06 17.02
C GLY A 49 9.23 19.77 17.90
N TYR A 50 10.41 20.08 17.38
CA TYR A 50 11.68 20.24 18.10
C TYR A 50 12.34 18.98 18.74
N ARG A 51 13.64 18.83 18.42
CA ARG A 51 14.71 17.99 19.00
C ARG A 51 14.83 16.50 18.63
N THR A 52 15.84 16.27 17.78
CA THR A 52 16.95 15.31 17.88
C THR A 52 16.80 14.15 18.87
N ASP A 53 16.88 12.93 18.33
CA ASP A 53 17.91 11.97 18.76
C ASP A 53 18.20 11.00 17.62
N ILE A 54 19.34 11.24 16.96
CA ILE A 54 20.04 10.26 16.14
C ILE A 54 20.78 9.38 17.15
N LEU A 55 20.12 8.32 17.63
CA LEU A 55 20.78 7.33 18.48
C LEU A 55 20.33 5.92 18.07
N ASN A 56 21.36 5.14 17.72
CA ASN A 56 21.43 3.67 17.79
C ASN A 56 20.98 2.87 16.55
N GLY A 57 21.93 2.79 15.61
CA GLY A 57 22.50 1.54 15.12
C GLY A 57 21.71 0.25 15.35
N THR A 58 20.77 -0.01 14.43
CA THR A 58 20.42 -1.33 13.90
C THR A 58 19.96 -1.06 12.46
N ALA A 59 20.28 -1.93 11.49
CA ALA A 59 20.03 -1.76 10.05
C ALA A 59 18.78 -0.92 9.80
N ALA A 60 18.95 0.32 9.34
CA ALA A 60 17.96 1.39 9.45
C ALA A 60 16.60 0.92 8.88
N LEU A 61 15.69 0.51 9.77
CA LEU A 61 14.33 0.15 9.40
C LEU A 61 13.69 1.43 8.87
N VAL A 62 13.57 1.52 7.53
CA VAL A 62 12.90 2.63 6.85
C VAL A 62 11.59 2.91 7.61
N PRO A 63 11.38 4.13 8.13
CA PRO A 63 10.21 4.45 8.93
C PRO A 63 8.91 4.14 8.18
N VAL A 64 7.86 3.76 8.92
CA VAL A 64 6.54 3.41 8.34
C VAL A 64 6.00 4.50 7.42
N TYR A 65 6.18 5.79 7.77
CA TYR A 65 5.71 6.89 6.95
C TYR A 65 6.39 6.93 5.57
N GLU A 66 7.68 6.60 5.51
CA GLU A 66 8.47 6.61 4.28
C GLU A 66 8.12 5.41 3.40
N ARG A 67 7.95 4.23 4.01
CA ARG A 67 7.44 3.02 3.33
C ARG A 67 6.05 3.24 2.73
N ALA A 68 5.13 3.80 3.54
CA ALA A 68 3.79 4.14 3.08
C ALA A 68 3.82 5.15 1.93
N ALA A 69 4.68 6.17 2.01
CA ALA A 69 4.83 7.17 0.95
C ALA A 69 5.29 6.54 -0.39
N ARG A 70 6.23 5.58 -0.34
CA ARG A 70 6.72 4.86 -1.52
C ARG A 70 5.70 3.89 -2.10
N ALA A 71 4.86 3.27 -1.26
CA ALA A 71 3.82 2.33 -1.70
C ALA A 71 2.65 3.01 -2.45
N ILE A 72 2.30 4.26 -2.09
CA ILE A 72 1.16 5.00 -2.69
C ILE A 72 1.13 5.01 -4.23
N PRO A 73 2.20 5.39 -4.96
CA PRO A 73 2.16 5.40 -6.43
C PRO A 73 1.87 4.01 -7.02
N HIS A 74 2.36 2.94 -6.41
CA HIS A 74 2.10 1.56 -6.84
C HIS A 74 0.64 1.17 -6.63
N VAL A 75 0.04 1.51 -5.48
CA VAL A 75 -1.40 1.28 -5.25
C VAL A 75 -2.25 2.12 -6.22
N LYS A 76 -1.88 3.37 -6.51
CA LYS A 76 -2.57 4.18 -7.54
C LYS A 76 -2.52 3.53 -8.92
N CYS A 77 -1.37 2.96 -9.29
CA CYS A 77 -1.21 2.23 -10.55
C CYS A 77 -2.09 0.98 -10.58
N MET A 78 -2.07 0.20 -9.49
CA MET A 78 -2.92 -0.98 -9.31
C MET A 78 -4.41 -0.62 -9.48
N VAL A 79 -4.91 0.39 -8.78
CA VAL A 79 -6.33 0.81 -8.89
C VAL A 79 -6.69 1.26 -10.31
N ARG A 80 -5.78 1.94 -11.02
CA ARG A 80 -5.99 2.29 -12.43
C ARG A 80 -6.06 1.06 -13.33
N ALA A 81 -5.22 0.05 -13.08
CA ALA A 81 -5.24 -1.22 -13.81
C ALA A 81 -6.53 -2.02 -13.53
N ILE A 82 -6.97 -2.08 -12.27
CA ILE A 82 -8.26 -2.67 -11.86
C ILE A 82 -9.42 -2.03 -12.62
N ARG A 83 -9.47 -0.69 -12.72
CA ARG A 83 -10.50 0.03 -13.50
C ARG A 83 -10.49 -0.33 -14.99
N ARG A 84 -9.32 -0.66 -15.53
CA ARG A 84 -9.15 -1.10 -16.92
C ARG A 84 -9.36 -2.61 -17.10
N LYS A 85 -9.64 -3.33 -16.02
CA LYS A 85 -9.68 -4.81 -15.98
C LYS A 85 -8.39 -5.45 -16.48
N ASP A 86 -7.27 -4.76 -16.27
CA ASP A 86 -5.94 -5.25 -16.59
C ASP A 86 -5.37 -5.97 -15.36
N GLN A 87 -5.63 -7.27 -15.30
CA GLN A 87 -5.26 -8.13 -14.17
C GLN A 87 -3.74 -8.19 -13.98
N ILE A 88 -2.97 -8.29 -15.07
CA ILE A 88 -1.52 -8.46 -15.03
C ILE A 88 -0.88 -7.23 -14.39
N THR A 89 -1.18 -6.05 -14.94
CA THR A 89 -0.63 -4.79 -14.42
C THR A 89 -1.10 -4.51 -12.99
N ALA A 90 -2.34 -4.89 -12.64
CA ALA A 90 -2.86 -4.75 -11.29
C ALA A 90 -2.07 -5.61 -10.29
N VAL A 91 -1.81 -6.88 -10.61
CA VAL A 91 -1.05 -7.81 -9.75
C VAL A 91 0.41 -7.36 -9.61
N GLU A 92 1.05 -6.94 -10.70
CA GLU A 92 2.43 -6.44 -10.67
C GLU A 92 2.54 -5.18 -9.80
N SER A 93 1.66 -4.22 -10.03
CA SER A 93 1.65 -2.96 -9.27
C SER A 93 1.34 -3.19 -7.78
N GLY A 94 0.39 -4.08 -7.45
CA GLY A 94 0.10 -4.43 -6.07
C GLY A 94 1.24 -5.17 -5.39
N THR A 95 1.97 -6.03 -6.12
CA THR A 95 3.16 -6.73 -5.60
C THR A 95 4.29 -5.75 -5.30
N ALA A 96 4.50 -4.75 -6.17
CA ALA A 96 5.46 -3.67 -5.92
C ALA A 96 5.07 -2.83 -4.70
N ALA A 97 3.79 -2.50 -4.53
CA ALA A 97 3.30 -1.81 -3.34
C ALA A 97 3.59 -2.59 -2.05
N LEU A 98 3.42 -3.92 -2.07
CA LEU A 98 3.68 -4.78 -0.92
C LEU A 98 5.19 -4.89 -0.61
N ALA A 99 6.07 -4.75 -1.60
CA ALA A 99 7.51 -4.77 -1.40
C ALA A 99 8.03 -3.51 -0.68
N GLU A 100 7.36 -2.37 -0.87
CA GLU A 100 7.66 -1.13 -0.15
C GLU A 100 7.19 -1.16 1.31
N LEU A 101 6.11 -1.90 1.60
CA LEU A 101 5.57 -2.08 2.95
C LEU A 101 6.33 -3.19 3.69
#